data_AF-A0A1U7PGS6-F1
#
_entry.id   AF-A0A1U7PGS6-F1
#
_cell.length_a   1.000
_cell.length_b   1.000
_cell.length_c   1.000
_cell.angle_alpha   90.00
_cell.angle_beta   90.00
_cell.angle_gamma   90.00
#
_symmetry.space_group_name_H-M   'P 1'
#
loop_
_entity.id
_entity.type
_entity.pdbx_description
1 polymer ?
#
loop_
_entity_poly.entity_id
_entity_poly.type
_entity_poly.pdbx_seq_one_letter_code
_entity_poly.pdbx_strand_id
1 'polypeptide(L)'
;FDFTADSVRKKIKLLLGEKSLAMVQVVLNVENMYLYLTHESKDAIAKKKHVYDKADIKLINNFDIDRYVTLDVEEKTELFNVVVSLIRAYTLQNIFDLYDFIDENGETYGLTINLVNEVIAGKTGFMKLLFDGAYQRSKRGTKNEER
;
A
#
# COMPACT_ATOMS: atom_id res chain seq x y z
N PHE A 1 23.17 -8.27 6.12
CA PHE A 1 23.91 -7.71 4.96
C PHE A 1 23.56 -6.25 4.87
N ASP A 2 24.46 -5.37 5.27
CA ASP A 2 24.22 -3.92 5.18
C ASP A 2 24.45 -3.45 3.74
N PHE A 3 23.40 -2.94 3.12
CA PHE A 3 23.47 -2.32 1.80
C PHE A 3 23.69 -0.82 1.99
N THR A 4 24.80 -0.31 1.45
CA THR A 4 25.09 1.12 1.38
C THR A 4 25.03 1.60 -0.07
N ALA A 5 24.84 2.90 -0.28
CA ALA A 5 24.88 3.50 -1.62
C ALA A 5 26.21 3.18 -2.34
N ASP A 6 27.31 3.12 -1.60
CA ASP A 6 28.63 2.74 -2.12
C ASP A 6 28.72 1.27 -2.55
N SER A 7 28.03 0.37 -1.84
CA SER A 7 27.95 -1.04 -2.22
C SER A 7 27.25 -1.20 -3.58
N VAL A 8 26.13 -0.49 -3.78
CA VAL A 8 25.41 -0.45 -5.07
C VAL A 8 26.29 0.14 -6.16
N ARG A 9 26.95 1.27 -5.89
CA ARG A 9 27.88 1.92 -6.83
C ARG A 9 28.99 0.98 -7.30
N LYS A 10 29.63 0.27 -6.36
CA LYS A 10 30.68 -0.71 -6.68
C LYS A 10 30.15 -1.84 -7.55
N LYS A 11 28.98 -2.40 -7.20
CA LYS A 11 28.35 -3.50 -7.96
C LYS A 11 28.09 -3.13 -9.42
N ILE A 12 27.54 -1.93 -9.68
CA ILE A 12 27.26 -1.48 -11.05
C ILE A 12 28.54 -1.15 -11.81
N LYS A 13 29.53 -0.51 -11.17
CA LYS A 13 30.82 -0.22 -11.82
C LYS A 13 31.58 -1.48 -12.24
N LEU A 14 31.50 -2.55 -11.44
CA LEU A 14 32.10 -3.83 -11.81
C LEU A 14 31.37 -4.49 -12.98
N LEU A 15 30.06 -4.28 -13.11
CA LEU A 15 29.24 -4.87 -14.16
C LEU A 15 29.34 -4.13 -15.50
N LEU A 16 29.37 -2.79 -15.48
CA LEU A 16 29.26 -1.94 -16.67
C LEU A 16 30.50 -1.07 -16.94
N GLY A 17 31.52 -1.11 -16.07
CA GLY A 17 32.76 -0.33 -16.17
C GLY A 17 32.80 0.90 -15.25
N GLU A 18 34.00 1.43 -15.01
CA GLU A 18 34.25 2.45 -13.96
C GLU A 18 33.55 3.80 -14.19
N LYS A 19 33.26 4.16 -15.44
CA LYS A 19 32.62 5.41 -15.87
C LYS A 19 31.14 5.26 -16.23
N SER A 20 30.53 4.11 -15.93
CA SER A 20 29.14 3.80 -16.29
C SER A 20 28.08 4.61 -15.54
N LEU A 21 28.39 5.16 -14.36
CA LEU A 21 27.44 5.91 -13.52
C LEU A 21 28.12 7.12 -12.88
N ALA A 22 27.35 8.20 -12.69
CA ALA A 22 27.82 9.43 -12.07
C ALA A 22 27.74 9.36 -10.53
N MET A 23 26.52 9.36 -9.99
CA MET A 23 26.20 9.40 -8.57
C MET A 23 25.04 8.46 -8.24
N VAL A 24 25.08 7.84 -7.06
CA VAL A 24 23.99 7.03 -6.51
C VAL A 24 23.36 7.83 -5.38
N GLN A 25 22.02 7.86 -5.33
CA GLN A 25 21.24 8.56 -4.32
C GLN A 25 20.25 7.60 -3.67
N VAL A 26 19.95 7.82 -2.39
CA VAL A 26 18.89 7.11 -1.68
C VAL A 26 17.56 7.77 -2.04
N VAL A 27 16.60 6.97 -2.49
CA VAL A 27 15.26 7.44 -2.86
C VAL A 27 14.37 7.37 -1.62
N LEU A 28 13.76 8.50 -1.25
CA LEU A 28 12.84 8.59 -0.12
C LEU A 28 11.40 8.23 -0.51
N ASN A 29 10.97 8.63 -1.70
CA ASN A 29 9.64 8.32 -2.25
C ASN A 29 9.84 7.71 -3.64
N VAL A 30 9.52 6.41 -3.75
CA VAL A 30 9.74 5.62 -4.96
C VAL A 30 8.80 6.05 -6.08
N GLU A 31 7.53 6.32 -5.78
CA GLU A 31 6.52 6.77 -6.73
C GLU A 31 6.93 8.09 -7.41
N ASN A 32 7.35 9.07 -6.61
CA ASN A 32 7.77 10.36 -7.11
C ASN A 32 9.03 10.27 -7.99
N MET A 33 9.98 9.40 -7.62
CA MET A 33 11.17 9.15 -8.43
C MET A 33 10.84 8.41 -9.74
N TYR A 34 9.88 7.49 -9.70
CA TYR A 34 9.40 6.78 -10.89
C TYR A 34 8.75 7.74 -11.89
N LEU A 35 7.85 8.61 -11.44
CA LEU A 35 7.25 9.67 -12.27
C LEU A 35 8.29 10.70 -12.76
N TYR A 36 9.39 10.88 -12.02
CA TYR A 36 10.47 11.76 -12.44
C TYR A 36 11.26 11.20 -13.64
N LEU A 37 11.20 9.88 -13.92
CA LEU A 37 11.84 9.29 -15.12
C LEU A 37 11.27 9.87 -16.41
N THR A 38 9.96 10.12 -16.46
CA THR A 38 9.27 10.75 -17.59
C THR A 38 9.04 12.24 -17.40
N HIS A 39 9.53 12.82 -16.30
CA HIS A 39 9.30 14.20 -15.88
C HIS A 39 7.82 14.57 -15.65
N GLU A 40 7.00 13.59 -15.25
CA GLU A 40 5.60 13.80 -14.88
C GLU A 40 5.38 14.00 -13.37
N SER A 41 6.46 14.01 -12.59
CA SER A 41 6.34 14.29 -11.16
C SER A 41 5.99 15.77 -10.90
N LYS A 42 5.39 16.05 -9.74
CA LYS A 42 4.94 17.40 -9.36
C LYS A 42 6.05 18.45 -9.49
N ASP A 43 7.28 18.11 -9.07
CA ASP A 43 8.45 18.98 -9.15
C ASP A 43 8.93 19.19 -10.60
N ALA A 44 8.94 18.13 -11.41
CA ALA A 44 9.36 18.21 -12.81
C ALA A 44 8.39 19.05 -13.65
N ILE A 45 7.08 18.92 -13.41
CA ILE A 45 6.04 19.74 -14.01
C ILE A 45 6.20 21.21 -13.57
N ALA A 46 6.39 21.46 -12.27
CA ALA A 46 6.62 22.82 -11.76
C ALA A 46 7.85 23.49 -12.38
N LYS A 47 8.90 22.70 -12.64
CA LYS A 47 10.14 23.13 -13.32
C LYS A 47 10.05 23.13 -14.84
N LYS A 48 8.89 22.79 -15.43
CA LYS A 48 8.64 22.74 -16.88
C LYS A 48 9.69 21.93 -17.64
N LYS A 49 10.06 20.77 -17.10
CA LYS A 49 11.01 19.86 -17.76
C LYS A 49 10.34 19.17 -18.96
N HIS A 50 11.14 18.74 -19.92
CA HIS A 50 10.66 18.00 -21.10
C HIS A 50 10.03 16.66 -20.69
N VAL A 51 8.78 16.41 -21.07
CA VAL A 51 8.07 15.16 -20.78
C VAL A 51 8.48 14.08 -21.76
N TYR A 52 8.81 12.89 -21.27
CA TYR A 52 9.13 11.71 -22.09
C TYR A 52 7.95 10.73 -22.12
N ASP A 53 7.91 9.86 -23.14
CA ASP A 53 6.87 8.85 -23.26
C ASP A 53 7.07 7.72 -22.24
N LYS A 54 5.97 7.20 -21.70
CA LYS A 54 5.95 6.07 -20.76
C LYS A 54 6.28 4.74 -21.46
N ALA A 55 6.00 4.65 -22.76
CA ALA A 55 6.28 3.44 -23.53
C ALA A 55 7.78 3.10 -23.61
N ASP A 56 8.65 4.10 -23.44
CA ASP A 56 10.11 3.93 -23.48
C ASP A 56 10.70 3.41 -22.14
N ILE A 57 9.88 3.28 -21.09
CA ILE A 57 10.33 2.78 -19.79
C ILE A 57 10.71 1.29 -19.92
N LYS A 58 11.94 0.96 -19.52
CA LYS A 58 12.45 -0.41 -19.50
C LYS A 58 12.23 -1.04 -18.13
N LEU A 59 11.26 -1.95 -18.04
CA LEU A 59 11.01 -2.75 -16.84
C LEU A 59 11.97 -3.94 -16.79
N ILE A 60 12.91 -3.93 -15.85
CA ILE A 60 13.93 -4.97 -15.68
C ILE A 60 13.52 -5.90 -14.54
N ASN A 61 13.69 -7.22 -14.70
CA ASN A 61 13.42 -8.24 -13.68
C ASN A 61 11.99 -8.20 -13.10
N ASN A 62 10.99 -7.98 -13.95
CA ASN A 62 9.58 -7.84 -13.53
C ASN A 62 9.40 -6.76 -12.45
N PHE A 63 10.15 -5.66 -12.56
CA PHE A 63 9.93 -4.49 -11.72
C PHE A 63 8.51 -3.97 -11.93
N ASP A 64 7.83 -3.72 -10.82
CA ASP A 64 6.44 -3.34 -10.75
C ASP A 64 6.31 -2.27 -9.65
N ILE A 65 5.98 -1.04 -10.05
CA ILE A 65 5.99 0.13 -9.15
C ILE A 65 4.96 -0.01 -8.03
N ASP A 66 3.82 -0.65 -8.29
CA ASP A 66 2.72 -0.81 -7.34
C ASP A 66 3.14 -1.62 -6.11
N ARG A 67 4.20 -2.44 -6.22
CA ARG A 67 4.78 -3.19 -5.09
C ARG A 67 5.62 -2.33 -4.15
N TYR A 68 6.01 -1.14 -4.57
CA TYR A 68 6.90 -0.23 -3.84
C TYR A 68 6.20 1.05 -3.41
N VAL A 69 4.96 1.28 -3.85
CA VAL A 69 4.07 2.28 -3.28
C VAL A 69 3.52 1.71 -1.98
N THR A 70 4.10 2.13 -0.86
CA THR A 70 3.63 1.75 0.47
C THR A 70 2.79 2.87 1.05
N LEU A 71 1.65 2.53 1.65
CA LEU A 71 0.86 3.48 2.42
C LEU A 71 1.68 4.07 3.57
N ASP A 72 1.56 5.37 3.81
CA ASP A 72 2.16 6.01 4.98
C ASP A 72 1.51 5.51 6.29
N VAL A 73 2.19 5.68 7.42
CA VAL A 73 1.69 5.27 8.75
C VAL A 73 0.36 5.96 9.07
N GLU A 74 0.21 7.21 8.67
CA GLU A 74 -1.00 8.01 8.85
C GLU A 74 -2.15 7.44 8.01
N GLU A 75 -1.93 7.22 6.71
CA GLU A 75 -2.91 6.62 5.79
C GLU A 75 -3.34 5.22 6.25
N LYS A 76 -2.40 4.37 6.71
CA LYS A 76 -2.72 3.07 7.30
C LYS A 76 -3.62 3.20 8.51
N THR A 77 -3.41 4.22 9.32
CA THR A 77 -4.23 4.45 10.53
C THR A 77 -5.62 4.95 10.17
N GLU A 78 -5.74 5.84 9.19
CA GLU A 78 -7.02 6.31 8.67
C GLU A 78 -7.84 5.17 8.05
N LEU A 79 -7.24 4.39 7.14
CA LEU A 79 -7.90 3.23 6.53
C LEU A 79 -8.27 2.17 7.57
N PHE A 80 -7.45 1.98 8.61
CA PHE A 80 -7.81 1.08 9.70
C PHE A 80 -9.08 1.55 10.42
N ASN A 81 -9.22 2.84 10.68
CA ASN A 81 -10.43 3.40 11.29
C ASN A 81 -11.66 3.22 10.40
N VAL A 82 -11.50 3.31 9.07
CA VAL A 82 -12.57 2.97 8.11
C VAL A 82 -12.99 1.51 8.28
N VAL A 83 -12.04 0.57 8.32
CA VAL A 83 -12.32 -0.85 8.55
C VAL A 83 -13.07 -1.07 9.88
N VAL A 84 -12.65 -0.41 10.97
CA VAL A 84 -13.37 -0.48 12.26
C VAL A 84 -14.82 0.01 12.12
N SER A 85 -15.04 1.10 11.40
CA SER A 85 -16.38 1.66 11.19
C SER A 85 -17.27 0.70 10.40
N LEU A 86 -16.74 0.01 9.38
CA LEU A 86 -17.44 -0.98 8.58
C LEU A 86 -17.85 -2.19 9.41
N ILE A 87 -16.92 -2.76 10.17
CA ILE A 87 -17.20 -3.91 11.05
C ILE A 87 -18.32 -3.57 12.03
N ARG A 88 -18.31 -2.35 12.58
CA ARG A 88 -19.33 -1.90 13.53
C ARG A 88 -20.68 -1.60 12.87
N ALA A 89 -20.69 -1.03 11.67
CA ALA A 89 -21.92 -0.67 10.95
C ALA A 89 -22.67 -1.89 10.42
N TYR A 90 -21.94 -2.84 9.83
CA TYR A 90 -22.51 -4.03 9.20
C TYR A 90 -22.46 -5.27 10.10
N THR A 91 -21.91 -5.15 11.32
CA THR A 91 -21.79 -6.25 12.29
C THR A 91 -21.07 -7.47 11.68
N LEU A 92 -19.94 -7.20 11.01
CA LEU A 92 -19.12 -8.23 10.35
C LEU A 92 -18.47 -9.10 11.42
N GLN A 93 -18.71 -10.42 11.39
CA GLN A 93 -18.40 -11.29 12.53
C GLN A 93 -17.03 -11.96 12.40
N ASN A 94 -16.44 -11.93 11.22
CA ASN A 94 -15.16 -12.57 10.93
C ASN A 94 -14.50 -11.92 9.70
N ILE A 95 -13.29 -12.41 9.35
CA ILE A 95 -12.50 -11.89 8.24
C ILE A 95 -13.10 -12.20 6.85
N PHE A 96 -13.84 -13.30 6.69
CA PHE A 96 -14.53 -13.64 5.44
C PHE A 96 -15.66 -12.64 5.19
N ASP A 97 -16.51 -12.36 6.17
CA ASP A 97 -17.58 -11.35 6.04
C ASP A 97 -17.01 -9.98 5.65
N LEU A 98 -15.82 -9.64 6.17
CA LEU A 98 -15.11 -8.43 5.76
C LEU A 98 -14.63 -8.51 4.31
N TYR A 99 -14.07 -9.62 3.86
CA TYR A 99 -13.65 -9.76 2.47
C TYR A 99 -14.81 -9.74 1.50
N ASP A 100 -15.90 -10.46 1.79
CA ASP A 100 -17.10 -10.46 0.96
C ASP A 100 -17.66 -9.04 0.83
N PHE A 101 -17.70 -8.28 1.94
CA PHE A 101 -18.11 -6.88 1.92
C PHE A 101 -17.17 -6.00 1.07
N ILE A 102 -15.87 -6.26 1.09
CA ILE A 102 -14.88 -5.48 0.33
C ILE A 102 -14.93 -5.84 -1.15
N ASP A 103 -15.24 -7.08 -1.51
CA ASP A 103 -15.44 -7.48 -2.92
C ASP A 103 -16.69 -6.81 -3.52
N GLU A 104 -17.75 -6.59 -2.71
CA GLU A 104 -18.97 -5.93 -3.18
C GLU A 104 -18.92 -4.39 -3.11
N ASN A 105 -18.28 -3.83 -2.08
CA ASN A 105 -18.35 -2.39 -1.77
C ASN A 105 -17.00 -1.70 -1.62
N GLY A 106 -15.87 -2.39 -1.83
CA GLY A 106 -14.52 -1.90 -1.58
C GLY A 106 -14.19 -0.58 -2.29
N GLU A 107 -14.60 -0.44 -3.55
CA GLU A 107 -14.37 0.79 -4.34
C GLU A 107 -15.00 2.04 -3.69
N THR A 108 -16.13 1.89 -3.01
CA THR A 108 -16.84 3.02 -2.34
C THR A 108 -16.03 3.57 -1.18
N TYR A 109 -15.23 2.72 -0.54
CA TYR A 109 -14.42 3.05 0.63
C TYR A 109 -12.92 3.16 0.31
N GLY A 110 -12.54 3.04 -0.96
CA GLY A 110 -11.14 3.03 -1.39
C GLY A 110 -10.35 1.83 -0.86
N LEU A 111 -11.01 0.70 -0.63
CA LEU A 111 -10.41 -0.50 -0.07
C LEU A 111 -10.37 -1.62 -1.11
N THR A 112 -9.23 -2.31 -1.16
CA THR A 112 -9.06 -3.58 -1.89
C THR A 112 -8.60 -4.65 -0.91
N ILE A 113 -8.77 -5.93 -1.25
CA ILE A 113 -8.36 -7.05 -0.40
C ILE A 113 -6.87 -6.96 0.00
N ASN A 114 -6.00 -6.61 -0.95
CA ASN A 114 -4.57 -6.44 -0.69
C ASN A 114 -4.31 -5.26 0.26
N LEU A 115 -5.03 -4.15 0.08
CA LEU A 115 -4.90 -2.98 0.94
C LEU A 115 -5.38 -3.27 2.36
N VAL A 116 -6.51 -3.98 2.51
CA VAL A 116 -7.02 -4.42 3.82
C VAL A 116 -5.98 -5.27 4.53
N ASN A 117 -5.36 -6.23 3.84
CA ASN A 117 -4.29 -7.05 4.39
C ASN A 117 -3.10 -6.22 4.90
N GLU A 118 -2.69 -5.20 4.14
CA GLU A 118 -1.60 -4.31 4.55
C GLU A 118 -1.98 -3.44 5.76
N VAL A 119 -3.21 -2.93 5.78
CA VAL A 119 -3.74 -2.06 6.85
C VAL A 119 -3.89 -2.80 8.18
N ILE A 120 -4.36 -4.04 8.14
CA ILE A 120 -4.53 -4.88 9.35
C ILE A 120 -3.25 -5.59 9.78
N ALA A 121 -2.18 -5.53 8.97
CA ALA A 121 -0.90 -6.16 9.28
C ALA A 121 -0.36 -5.63 10.62
N GLY A 122 -0.06 -6.54 11.55
CA GLY A 122 0.37 -6.20 12.91
C GLY A 122 -0.75 -5.77 13.87
N LYS A 123 -2.02 -5.71 13.43
CA LYS A 123 -3.20 -5.38 14.27
C LYS A 123 -4.18 -6.54 14.43
N THR A 124 -3.72 -7.77 14.23
CA THR A 124 -4.56 -8.99 14.30
C THR A 124 -5.27 -9.16 15.65
N GLY A 125 -4.62 -8.80 16.76
CA GLY A 125 -5.24 -8.80 18.09
C GLY A 125 -6.43 -7.84 18.21
N PHE A 126 -6.32 -6.65 17.61
CA PHE A 126 -7.41 -5.67 17.60
C PHE A 126 -8.57 -6.15 16.71
N MET A 127 -8.26 -6.74 15.55
CA MET A 127 -9.27 -7.34 14.66
C MET A 127 -10.07 -8.44 15.38
N LYS A 128 -9.40 -9.27 16.18
CA LYS A 128 -10.08 -10.31 16.95
C LYS A 128 -11.09 -9.71 17.95
N LEU A 129 -10.73 -8.63 18.64
CA LEU A 129 -11.65 -7.93 19.55
C LEU A 129 -12.87 -7.35 18.82
N LEU A 130 -12.69 -6.79 17.62
CA LEU A 130 -13.78 -6.25 16.81
C LEU A 130 -14.76 -7.35 16.39
N PHE A 131 -14.24 -8.46 15.87
CA PHE A 131 -15.04 -9.62 15.46
C PHE A 131 -15.75 -10.28 16.64
N ASP A 132 -15.09 -10.44 17.78
CA ASP A 132 -15.73 -10.98 18.99
C ASP A 132 -16.86 -10.06 19.49
N GLY A 133 -16.67 -8.74 19.42
CA GLY A 133 -17.70 -7.76 19.74
C GLY A 133 -18.90 -7.81 18.77
N ALA A 134 -18.64 -7.92 17.47
CA ALA A 134 -19.68 -8.06 16.44
C ALA A 134 -20.48 -9.36 16.62
N TYR A 135 -19.80 -10.49 16.84
CA TYR A 135 -20.42 -11.79 17.08
C TYR A 135 -21.30 -11.80 18.34
N GLN A 136 -20.82 -11.22 19.44
CA GLN A 136 -21.64 -11.10 20.66
C GLN A 136 -22.87 -10.22 20.46
N ARG A 137 -22.75 -9.17 19.63
CA ARG A 137 -23.84 -8.25 19.35
C ARG A 137 -24.92 -8.88 18.45
N SER A 138 -24.53 -9.63 17.41
CA SER A 138 -25.48 -10.35 16.55
C SER A 138 -26.29 -11.37 17.36
N LYS A 139 -25.63 -12.10 18.27
CA LYS A 139 -26.28 -13.06 19.18
C LYS A 139 -27.25 -12.42 20.18
N ARG A 140 -27.00 -11.16 20.57
CA ARG A 140 -27.92 -10.41 21.44
C ARG A 140 -29.16 -9.92 20.71
N GLY A 141 -29.04 -9.59 19.42
CA GLY A 141 -30.17 -9.23 18.56
C GLY A 141 -31.16 -10.38 18.37
N THR A 142 -30.66 -11.55 18.00
CA THR A 142 -31.47 -12.78 17.84
C THR A 142 -32.22 -13.16 19.12
N LYS A 143 -31.58 -13.03 20.29
CA LYS A 143 -32.20 -13.34 21.58
C LYS A 143 -33.33 -12.39 22.00
N ASN A 144 -33.39 -11.20 21.41
CA ASN A 144 -34.45 -10.21 21.64
C ASN A 144 -35.63 -10.36 20.66
N GLU A 145 -35.42 -10.99 19.49
CA GLU A 145 -36.49 -11.26 18.52
C GLU A 145 -37.25 -12.56 18.84
N GLU A 146 -36.64 -13.48 19.60
CA GLU A 146 -37.25 -14.73 20.07
C GLU A 146 -38.04 -14.60 21.39
N ARG A 147 -38.23 -13.38 21.92
CA ARG A 147 -39.02 -13.09 23.14
C ARG A 147 -40.25 -12.25 22.81
#